data_AF-A0A3A0GAM7-F1
#
_entry.id   AF-A0A3A0GAM7-F1
#
_cell.length_a   1.000
_cell.length_b   1.000
_cell.length_c   1.000
_cell.angle_alpha   90.00
_cell.angle_beta   90.00
_cell.angle_gamma   90.00
#
_symmetry.space_group_name_H-M   'P 1'
#
loop_
_entity.id
_entity.type
_entity.pdbx_description
1 polymer ?
#
loop_
_entity_poly.entity_id
_entity_poly.type
_entity_poly.pdbx_seq_one_letter_code
_entity_poly.pdbx_strand_id
1 'polypeptide(L)' 'MLDPRDRAYVEAQADPHVREVMLCALTTYRMADVLAVGDPVPALSLARLGSDEAVRLDAPRDRPLVLIFGSYT' A
#
# COMPACT_ATOMS: atom_id res chain seq x y z
N MET A 1 8.29 -16.63 2.01
CA MET A 1 9.68 -16.16 1.76
C MET A 1 9.62 -14.64 1.60
N LEU A 2 10.44 -13.88 2.35
CA LEU A 2 10.45 -12.40 2.30
C LEU A 2 11.04 -11.92 0.96
N ASP A 3 10.43 -10.92 0.31
CA ASP A 3 10.97 -10.33 -0.92
C ASP A 3 12.33 -9.67 -0.63
N PRO A 4 13.30 -9.76 -1.55
CA PRO A 4 14.54 -9.00 -1.43
C PRO A 4 14.35 -7.49 -1.24
N ARG A 5 13.26 -6.89 -1.77
CA ARG A 5 12.96 -5.45 -1.65
C ARG A 5 12.53 -5.05 -0.24
N ASP A 6 11.78 -5.92 0.43
CA ASP A 6 11.27 -5.65 1.78
C ASP A 6 12.31 -5.96 2.86
N ARG A 7 13.33 -6.74 2.50
CA ARG A 7 14.39 -7.20 3.42
C ARG A 7 15.09 -6.04 4.12
N ALA A 8 15.55 -5.04 3.37
CA ALA A 8 16.24 -3.89 3.95
C ALA A 8 15.36 -3.10 4.94
N TYR A 9 14.07 -3.00 4.66
CA TYR A 9 13.11 -2.28 5.52
C TYR A 9 12.83 -3.03 6.82
N VAL A 10 12.68 -4.35 6.74
CA VAL A 10 12.50 -5.22 7.91
C VAL A 10 13.77 -5.26 8.76
N GLU A 11 14.95 -5.38 8.14
CA GLU A 11 16.24 -5.46 8.84
C GLU A 11 16.63 -4.13 9.51
N ALA A 12 16.17 -3.00 8.99
CA ALA A 12 16.37 -1.68 9.60
C ALA A 12 15.59 -1.48 10.90
N GLN A 13 14.58 -2.31 11.20
CA GLN A 13 13.78 -2.19 12.42
C GLN A 13 14.54 -2.74 13.63
N ALA A 14 14.88 -1.89 14.59
CA ALA A 14 15.64 -2.25 15.78
C ALA A 14 14.83 -3.10 16.78
N ASP A 15 13.53 -2.85 16.90
CA ASP A 15 12.65 -3.59 17.81
C ASP A 15 12.30 -4.98 17.24
N PRO A 16 12.69 -6.09 17.92
CA PRO A 16 12.41 -7.44 17.46
C PRO A 16 10.91 -7.76 17.32
N HIS A 17 10.08 -7.20 18.20
CA HIS A 17 8.64 -7.45 18.18
C HIS A 17 7.98 -6.75 17.00
N VAL A 18 8.34 -5.48 16.76
CA VAL A 18 7.86 -4.74 15.58
C VAL A 18 8.33 -5.42 14.29
N ARG A 19 9.58 -5.92 14.27
CA ARG A 19 10.13 -6.65 13.13
C ARG A 19 9.34 -7.93 12.82
N GLU A 20 8.94 -8.68 13.84
CA GLU A 20 8.12 -9.89 13.70
C GLU A 20 6.73 -9.57 13.15
N VAL A 21 6.09 -8.51 13.66
CA VAL A 21 4.79 -8.02 13.14
C VAL A 21 4.91 -7.63 11.66
N MET A 22 5.96 -6.89 11.29
CA MET A 22 6.21 -6.49 9.89
C MET A 22 6.39 -7.72 8.98
N LEU A 23 7.20 -8.70 9.42
CA LEU A 23 7.39 -9.97 8.70
C LEU A 23 6.07 -10.71 8.49
N CYS A 24 5.26 -10.83 9.54
CA CYS A 24 3.95 -11.48 9.47
C CYS A 24 3.03 -10.76 8.47
N ALA A 25 2.95 -9.44 8.53
CA ALA A 25 2.12 -8.65 7.62
C ALA A 25 2.58 -8.80 6.15
N LEU A 26 3.88 -8.64 5.89
CA LEU A 26 4.46 -8.71 4.54
C LEU A 26 4.35 -10.11 3.91
N THR A 27 4.42 -11.15 4.73
CA THR A 27 4.31 -12.54 4.23
C THR A 27 2.86 -13.01 4.09
N THR A 28 1.94 -12.48 4.90
CA THR A 28 0.53 -12.90 4.91
C THR A 28 -0.31 -12.15 3.88
N TYR A 29 -0.13 -10.83 3.74
CA TYR A 29 -0.98 -9.98 2.91
C TYR A 29 -0.36 -9.63 1.55
N ARG A 30 0.61 -10.41 1.11
CA ARG A 30 1.32 -10.14 -0.14
C ARG A 30 0.41 -10.41 -1.33
N MET A 31 -0.25 -9.37 -1.83
CA MET A 31 -0.91 -9.44 -3.12
C MET A 31 0.13 -9.42 -4.24
N ALA A 32 -0.06 -10.28 -5.24
CA ALA A 32 0.82 -10.43 -6.40
C ALA A 32 0.82 -9.22 -7.34
N ASP A 33 -0.05 -8.24 -7.08
CA ASP A 33 -0.27 -7.10 -7.97
C ASP A 33 0.74 -5.99 -7.70
N VAL A 34 1.80 -5.99 -8.52
CA VAL A 34 2.79 -4.90 -8.57
C VAL A 34 2.37 -3.95 -9.69
N LEU A 35 2.24 -2.66 -9.38
CA LEU A 35 2.12 -1.62 -10.39
C LEU A 35 3.52 -1.15 -10.81
N ALA A 36 3.79 -1.12 -12.11
CA ALA A 36 4.98 -0.55 -12.71
C ALA A 36 4.73 0.88 -13.24
N VAL A 37 5.82 1.60 -13.50
CA VAL A 37 5.73 2.93 -14.14
C VAL A 37 5.14 2.77 -15.54
N GLY A 38 4.06 3.50 -15.82
CA GLY A 38 3.34 3.44 -17.09
C GLY A 38 2.12 2.52 -17.08
N ASP A 39 1.95 1.70 -16.04
CA ASP A 39 0.73 0.91 -15.88
C ASP A 39 -0.48 1.83 -15.65
N PRO A 40 -1.67 1.44 -16.15
CA PRO A 40 -2.89 2.17 -15.85
C PRO A 40 -3.17 2.13 -14.35
N VAL A 41 -3.68 3.24 -13.81
CA VAL A 41 -4.13 3.30 -12.42
C VAL A 41 -5.24 2.27 -12.20
N PRO A 42 -5.15 1.40 -11.18
CA PRO A 42 -6.19 0.40 -10.94
C PRO A 42 -7.51 1.08 -10.56
N ALA A 43 -8.61 0.45 -10.95
CA ALA A 43 -9.93 0.86 -10.51
C ALA A 43 -10.08 0.59 -9.01
N LEU A 44 -9.85 1.61 -8.19
CA LEU A 44 -10.04 1.55 -6.74
C LEU A 44 -11.42 2.12 -6.38
N SER A 45 -12.19 1.35 -5.63
CA SER A 45 -13.43 1.82 -5.00
C SER A 45 -13.09 2.30 -3.60
N LEU A 46 -12.85 3.60 -3.45
CA LEU A 46 -12.48 4.22 -2.18
C LEU A 46 -13.70 4.88 -1.54
N ALA A 47 -13.80 4.85 -0.22
CA ALA A 47 -14.80 5.64 0.51
C ALA A 47 -14.15 6.91 1.06
N ARG A 48 -14.87 8.03 1.05
CA ARG A 48 -14.43 9.25 1.71
C ARG A 48 -14.60 9.10 3.23
N LEU A 49 -13.57 9.43 4.01
CA LEU A 49 -13.69 9.41 5.47
C LEU A 49 -14.83 10.34 5.93
N GLY A 50 -15.77 9.81 6.71
CA GLY A 50 -16.93 10.55 7.19
C GLY A 50 -18.09 10.68 6.18
N SER A 51 -18.05 9.95 5.06
CA SER A 51 -19.11 9.90 4.05
C SER A 51 -19.19 8.51 3.41
N ASP A 52 -20.37 8.08 2.99
CA ASP A 52 -20.53 6.87 2.16
C ASP A 52 -20.29 7.14 0.67
N GLU A 53 -19.79 8.33 0.33
CA GLU A 53 -19.44 8.71 -1.04
C GLU A 53 -18.24 7.91 -1.55
N ALA A 54 -18.44 7.22 -2.66
CA ALA A 54 -17.39 6.52 -3.38
C ALA A 54 -16.53 7.50 -4.21
N VAL A 55 -15.21 7.41 -4.08
CA VAL A 55 -14.23 8.17 -4.86
C VAL A 55 -13.65 7.26 -5.94
N ARG A 56 -13.74 7.71 -7.20
CA ARG A 56 -13.13 7.03 -8.34
C ARG A 56 -11.84 7.73 -8.76
N LEU A 57 -10.78 6.96 -8.98
CA LEU A 57 -9.46 7.49 -9.36
C LEU A 57 -9.30 7.80 -10.86
N ASP A 58 -10.27 7.41 -11.68
CA ASP A 58 -10.31 7.67 -13.13
C ASP A 58 -10.81 9.09 -13.48
N ALA A 59 -11.35 9.81 -12.49
CA ALA A 59 -11.98 11.12 -12.63
C ALA A 59 -11.04 12.35 -12.57
N PRO A 60 -9.98 12.40 -11.73
CA PRO A 60 -9.14 13.59 -11.62
C PRO A 60 -8.15 13.67 -12.79
N ARG A 61 -8.57 14.25 -13.91
CA ARG A 61 -7.73 14.37 -15.12
C ARG A 61 -6.93 15.67 -15.21
N ASP A 62 -7.33 16.67 -14.42
CA ASP A 62 -6.82 18.04 -14.57
C ASP A 62 -5.62 18.32 -13.67
N ARG A 63 -5.24 17.35 -12.82
CA ARG A 63 -4.16 17.50 -11.84
C ARG A 63 -3.51 16.15 -11.54
N PRO A 64 -2.22 16.12 -11.16
CA PRO A 64 -1.57 14.90 -10.71
C PRO A 64 -2.23 14.35 -9.45
N LEU A 65 -2.28 13.02 -9.36
CA LEU A 65 -2.79 12.28 -8.20
C LEU A 65 -1.64 11.63 -7.45
N VAL A 66 -1.72 11.66 -6.12
CA VAL A 66 -0.79 10.99 -5.21
C VAL A 66 -1.60 10.08 -4.29
N LEU A 67 -1.31 8.78 -4.32
CA LEU A 67 -1.92 7.81 -3.40
C LEU A 67 -0.97 7.57 -2.23
N ILE A 68 -1.46 7.75 -1.02
CA ILE A 68 -0.71 7.53 0.21
C ILE A 68 -1.42 6.40 0.97
N PHE A 69 -0.72 5.29 1.15
CA PHE A 69 -1.19 4.15 1.93
C PHE A 69 -0.62 4.25 3.33
N GLY A 70 -1.50 4.40 4.32
CA GLY A 70 -1.14 4.37 5.73
C GLY A 70 -1.89 3.26 6.44
N SER A 71 -1.21 2.56 7.35
CA SER A 71 -1.89 1.75 8.36
C SER A 71 -2.22 2.65 9.55
N TYR A 72 -3.49 2.77 9.90
CA TYR A 72 -3.89 3.32 11.19
C TYR A 72 -3.94 2.15 12.18
N THR A 73 -3.08 2.20 13.20
CA THR A 73 -3.14 1.30 14.36
C THR A 73 -3.94 1.93 15.47
#